data_AF-A0A957YMR2-F1
#
_entry.id   AF-A0A957YMR2-F1
#
_cell.length_a   1.000
_cell.length_b   1.000
_cell.length_c   1.000
_cell.angle_alpha   90.00
_cell.angle_beta   90.00
_cell.angle_gamma   90.00
#
_symmetry.space_group_name_H-M   'P 1'
#
loop_
_entity.id
_entity.type
_entity.pdbx_description
1 polymer ?
#
loop_
_entity_poly.entity_id
_entity_poly.type
_entity_poly.pdbx_seq_one_letter_code
_entity_poly.pdbx_strand_id
1 'polypeptide(L)'
;TPHCPMGPQIIENVEKTILAEGAQSVAVNIVWEPAWTPFMMTDELKDQLGIVEPEPTLEIEPPPPPPPAPAKKEKKGLLSRIFGW
;
A
#
# COMPACT_ATOMS: atom_id res chain seq x y z
N THR A 1 -4.54 11.58 14.70
CA THR A 1 -4.55 10.95 16.05
C THR A 1 -5.41 11.76 17.00
N PRO A 2 -6.32 11.14 17.78
CA PRO A 2 -7.24 11.84 18.67
C PRO A 2 -6.62 12.65 19.81
N HIS A 3 -5.41 12.30 20.22
CA HIS A 3 -4.76 12.86 21.41
C HIS A 3 -3.53 13.71 21.08
N CYS A 4 -3.57 14.42 19.95
CA CYS A 4 -2.51 15.37 19.62
C CYS A 4 -2.51 16.52 20.65
N PRO A 5 -1.41 16.81 21.36
CA PRO A 5 -1.35 17.89 22.33
C PRO A 5 -1.55 19.27 21.69
N MET A 6 -1.25 19.40 20.40
CA MET A 6 -1.48 20.62 19.61
C MET A 6 -2.94 20.81 19.20
N GLY A 7 -3.83 19.83 19.44
CA GLY A 7 -5.22 19.85 19.01
C GLY A 7 -5.97 21.13 19.38
N PRO A 8 -6.01 21.53 20.67
CA PRO A 8 -6.70 22.76 21.09
C PRO A 8 -6.18 24.03 20.39
N GLN A 9 -4.86 24.15 20.24
CA GLN A 9 -4.24 25.31 19.59
C GLN A 9 -4.55 25.36 18.09
N ILE A 10 -4.59 24.21 17.41
CA ILE A 10 -4.94 24.13 15.99
C ILE A 10 -6.38 24.60 15.78
N ILE A 11 -7.33 24.17 16.61
CA ILE A 11 -8.74 24.58 16.53
C ILE A 11 -8.85 26.10 16.70
N GLU A 12 -8.22 26.65 17.74
CA GLU A 12 -8.23 28.08 18.03
C GLU A 12 -7.63 28.90 16.88
N ASN A 13 -6.52 28.44 16.30
CA ASN A 13 -5.88 29.10 15.17
C ASN A 13 -6.79 29.10 13.94
N VAL A 14 -7.43 27.98 13.61
CA VAL A 14 -8.36 27.89 12.47
C VAL A 14 -9.51 28.88 12.63
N GLU A 15 -10.13 28.94 13.81
CA GLU A 15 -11.23 29.87 14.09
C GLU A 15 -10.77 31.32 13.93
N LYS A 16 -9.66 31.71 14.57
CA LYS A 16 -9.15 33.08 14.52
C LYS A 16 -8.76 33.50 13.10
N THR A 17 -8.06 32.63 12.37
CA THR A 17 -7.64 32.94 11.00
C THR A 17 -8.83 33.16 10.09
N ILE A 18 -9.84 32.28 10.12
CA ILE A 18 -11.00 32.40 9.24
C ILE A 18 -11.89 33.59 9.64
N LEU A 19 -12.04 33.89 10.93
CA LEU A 19 -12.74 35.09 11.39
C LEU A 19 -12.03 36.38 10.92
N ALA A 20 -10.70 36.40 10.95
CA ALA A 20 -9.92 37.55 10.48
C ALA A 20 -10.08 37.79 8.97
N GLU A 21 -10.35 36.75 8.19
CA GLU A 21 -10.69 36.84 6.75
C GLU A 21 -12.14 37.32 6.51
N GLY A 22 -12.91 37.62 7.56
CA GLY A 22 -14.24 38.24 7.48
C GLY A 22 -15.42 37.28 7.61
N ALA A 23 -15.20 36.04 8.04
CA ALA A 23 -16.31 35.12 8.35
C ALA A 23 -17.15 35.65 9.52
N GLN A 24 -18.48 35.54 9.41
CA GLN A 24 -19.40 35.94 10.50
C GLN A 24 -19.37 34.96 11.68
N SER A 25 -19.16 33.68 11.39
CA SER A 25 -19.03 32.61 12.37
C SER A 25 -18.20 31.45 11.79
N VAL A 26 -17.56 30.68 12.68
CA VAL A 26 -16.76 29.51 12.32
C VAL A 26 -17.13 28.38 13.28
N ALA A 27 -17.33 27.18 12.75
CA ALA A 27 -17.58 25.97 13.53
C ALA A 27 -16.63 24.87 13.05
N VAL A 28 -15.71 24.45 13.92
CA VAL A 28 -14.71 23.41 13.61
C VAL A 28 -15.21 22.05 14.08
N ASN A 29 -15.45 21.13 13.15
CA ASN A 29 -15.84 19.75 13.44
C ASN A 29 -14.68 18.80 13.18
N ILE A 30 -14.09 18.24 14.24
CA ILE A 30 -13.03 17.24 14.11
C ILE A 30 -13.66 15.87 13.89
N VAL A 31 -13.23 15.19 12.83
CA VAL A 31 -13.64 13.83 12.48
C VAL A 31 -12.43 12.88 12.49
N TRP A 32 -12.71 11.59 12.68
CA TRP A 32 -11.70 10.53 12.67
C TRP A 32 -11.83 9.59 11.46
N GLU A 33 -12.91 9.73 10.70
CA GLU A 33 -13.23 8.88 9.55
C GLU A 33 -13.46 9.76 8.31
N PRO A 34 -12.75 9.48 7.19
CA PRO A 34 -11.66 8.51 7.07
C PRO A 34 -10.44 8.90 7.91
N ALA A 35 -9.66 7.90 8.34
CA ALA A 35 -8.43 8.17 9.07
C ALA A 35 -7.41 8.89 8.17
N TRP A 36 -6.84 9.97 8.68
CA TRP A 36 -5.77 10.69 7.98
C TRP A 36 -4.51 9.83 7.87
N THR A 37 -3.85 9.90 6.70
CA THR A 37 -2.57 9.23 6.45
C THR A 37 -1.54 10.23 5.91
N PRO A 38 -0.23 10.00 6.10
CA PRO A 38 0.81 10.85 5.52
C PRO A 38 0.75 10.98 3.99
N PHE A 39 0.09 10.05 3.30
CA PHE A 39 -0.15 10.11 1.86
C PHE A 39 -1.10 11.26 1.44
N MET A 40 -1.85 11.83 2.39
CA MET A 40 -2.69 13.02 2.16
C MET A 40 -1.90 14.34 2.15
N MET A 41 -0.60 14.33 2.46
CA MET A 41 0.25 15.52 2.37
C MET A 41 0.56 15.87 0.90
N THR A 42 1.03 17.10 0.66
CA THR A 42 1.57 17.47 -0.65
C THR A 42 2.87 16.71 -0.93
N ASP A 43 3.19 16.49 -2.21
CA ASP A 43 4.39 15.74 -2.60
C ASP A 43 5.68 16.45 -2.15
N GLU A 44 5.71 17.79 -2.24
CA GLU A 44 6.82 18.60 -1.71
C GLU A 44 7.06 18.37 -0.22
N LEU A 45 6.00 18.27 0.59
CA LEU A 45 6.14 18.01 2.03
C LEU A 45 6.56 16.57 2.31
N LYS A 46 6.06 15.60 1.53
CA LYS A 46 6.51 14.20 1.61
C LYS A 46 8.00 14.10 1.33
N ASP A 47 8.49 14.77 0.29
CA ASP A 47 9.91 14.80 -0.08
C ASP A 47 10.76 15.40 1.05
N GLN A 48 10.34 16.53 1.60
CA GLN A 48 11.03 17.19 2.73
C GLN A 48 11.11 16.29 3.98
N LEU A 49 10.09 15.47 4.21
CA LEU A 49 10.03 14.54 5.34
C LEU A 49 10.62 13.15 5.03
N GLY A 50 11.08 12.91 3.80
CA GLY A 50 11.62 11.62 3.36
C GLY A 50 10.58 10.50 3.30
N ILE A 51 9.31 10.83 3.06
CA ILE A 51 8.23 9.84 2.96
C ILE A 51 8.17 9.35 1.51
N VAL A 52 8.63 8.12 1.30
CA VAL A 52 8.56 7.45 0.01
C VAL A 52 7.17 6.82 -0.11
N GLU A 53 6.40 7.24 -1.12
CA GLU A 53 5.17 6.52 -1.45
C GLU A 53 5.55 5.08 -1.79
N PRO A 54 4.89 4.06 -1.20
CA PRO A 54 5.11 2.70 -1.64
C PRO A 54 4.67 2.65 -3.10
N GLU A 55 5.66 2.57 -4.00
CA GLU A 55 5.46 2.21 -5.39
C GLU A 55 4.44 1.07 -5.41
N PRO A 56 3.36 1.15 -6.20
CA PRO A 56 2.39 0.07 -6.29
C PRO A 56 3.18 -1.17 -6.62
N THR A 57 3.25 -2.11 -5.68
CA THR A 57 3.91 -3.38 -5.89
C THR A 57 3.15 -4.02 -7.04
N LEU A 58 3.71 -3.93 -8.25
CA LEU A 58 3.44 -4.89 -9.29
C LEU A 58 3.91 -6.20 -8.66
N GLU A 59 3.00 -6.89 -7.98
CA GLU A 59 3.20 -8.27 -7.58
C GLU A 59 3.39 -9.04 -8.89
N ILE A 60 4.65 -9.16 -9.31
CA ILE A 60 5.04 -10.10 -10.35
C ILE A 60 4.82 -11.45 -9.68
N GLU A 61 3.64 -12.05 -9.88
CA GLU A 61 3.45 -13.46 -9.55
C GLU A 61 4.63 -14.21 -10.17
N PRO A 62 5.42 -14.96 -9.37
CA PRO A 62 6.54 -15.71 -9.93
C PRO A 62 6.01 -16.60 -11.05
N PRO A 63 6.71 -16.70 -12.19
CA PRO A 63 6.23 -17.51 -13.31
C PRO A 63 5.92 -18.92 -12.80
N PRO A 64 4.81 -19.56 -13.26
CA PRO A 64 4.45 -20.88 -12.81
C PRO A 64 5.64 -21.83 -12.96
N PRO A 65 5.86 -22.75 -12.01
CA PRO A 65 6.99 -23.67 -12.09
C PRO A 65 6.95 -24.39 -13.45
N PRO A 66 8.12 -24.61 -14.10
CA PRO A 66 8.15 -25.27 -15.38
C PRO A 66 7.42 -26.62 -15.26
N PRO A 67 6.63 -27.02 -16.27
CA PRO A 67 5.91 -28.29 -16.22
C PRO A 67 6.91 -29.41 -15.92
N PRO A 68 6.52 -30.40 -15.09
CA PRO A 68 7.41 -31.50 -14.73
C PRO A 68 7.94 -32.11 -16.02
N ALA A 69 9.28 -32.26 -16.09
CA ALA A 69 9.94 -32.83 -17.25
C ALA A 69 9.22 -34.12 -17.66
N PRO A 70 8.98 -34.34 -18.97
CA PRO A 70 8.22 -35.51 -19.41
C PRO A 70 8.87 -36.76 -18.84
N ALA A 71 8.07 -37.55 -18.11
CA ALA A 71 8.54 -38.79 -17.50
C ALA A 71 9.28 -39.60 -18.57
N LYS A 72 10.57 -39.87 -18.35
CA LYS A 72 11.34 -40.76 -19.21
C LYS A 72 10.65 -42.11 -19.15
N LYS A 73 9.87 -42.45 -20.19
CA LYS A 73 9.30 -43.79 -20.34
C LYS A 73 10.47 -44.74 -20.54
N GLU A 74 10.94 -45.36 -19.47
CA GLU A 74 11.93 -46.42 -19.53
C GLU A 74 11.39 -47.52 -20.47
N LYS A 75 12.04 -47.72 -21.61
CA LYS A 75 11.73 -48.76 -22.60
C LYS A 75 12.14 -50.15 -22.11
N LYS A 76 11.96 -50.45 -20.82
CA LYS A 76 12.46 -51.68 -20.19
C LYS A 76 11.61 -52.91 -20.48
N GLY A 77 10.39 -52.73 -21.01
CA GLY A 77 9.47 -53.83 -21.32
C GLY A 77 9.47 -54.33 -22.78
N LEU A 78 10.01 -53.57 -23.74
CA LEU A 78 9.95 -53.97 -25.16
C LEU A 78 11.14 -54.83 -25.59
N LEU A 79 12.28 -54.70 -24.93
CA LEU A 79 13.46 -55.55 -25.19
C LEU A 79 13.35 -56.93 -24.53
N SER A 80 12.48 -57.09 -23.53
CA SER A 80 12.26 -58.36 -22.82
C SER A 80 11.34 -59.35 -23.57
N ARG A 81 10.74 -58.96 -24.71
CA ARG A 81 9.87 -59.84 -25.53
C ARG A 81 10.49 -60.27 -26.86
N ILE A 82 11.76 -59.92 -27.10
CA ILE A 82 12.46 -60.24 -28.36
C ILE A 82 13.69 -61.14 -28.15
N PHE A 83 14.17 -61.31 -26.92
CA PHE A 83 15.14 -62.34 -26.56
C PHE A 83 14.62 -63.10 -25.34
N GLY A 84 13.96 -64.24 -25.61
CA GLY A 84 13.46 -65.15 -24.60
C GLY A 84 14.59 -65.83 -23.83
N TRP A 85 14.69 -65.50 -22.55
CA TRP A 85 15.06 -66.36 -21.43
C TRP A 85 14.49 -65.71 -20.16
#